data_AF-A0A7X0XE01-F1
#
_entry.id   AF-A0A7X0XE01-F1
#
_cell.length_a   1.000
_cell.length_b   1.000
_cell.length_c   1.000
_cell.angle_alpha   90.00
_cell.angle_beta   90.00
_cell.angle_gamma   90.00
#
_symmetry.space_group_name_H-M   'P 1'
#
loop_
_entity.id
_entity.type
_entity.pdbx_description
1 polymer ?
#
loop_
_entity_poly.entity_id
_entity_poly.type
_entity_poly.pdbx_seq_one_letter_code
_entity_poly.pdbx_strand_id
1 'polypeptide(L)'
;ACLYGKNTYPKSSFRFWIGIFLGQRIFCLRLYALTIEEALLFSRTLLKRLDSFQYFAECRHIEQNIYTNLSTLCLEYNDFHSAKRFSDIAIEKAKKYTLVYEKVCSELNHAIACIKLTGDETAYEVIEQNMLIIRYLKFDDLHEHFSNFLKKFEIEVNV
;
A
#
# COMPACT_ATOMS: atom_id res chain seq x y z
N ALA A 1 -13.35 -51.86 4.49
CA ALA A 1 -12.08 -51.58 3.80
C ALA A 1 -11.92 -50.06 3.71
N CYS A 2 -10.80 -49.55 4.22
CA CYS A 2 -10.34 -48.15 4.10
C CYS A 2 -10.43 -47.65 2.65
N LEU A 3 -10.57 -46.34 2.40
CA LEU A 3 -9.43 -45.42 2.34
C LEU A 3 -9.86 -43.97 2.63
N TYR A 4 -9.39 -43.46 3.77
CA TYR A 4 -9.12 -42.03 3.97
C TYR A 4 -8.17 -41.56 2.86
N GLY A 5 -8.68 -40.72 1.95
CA GLY A 5 -7.85 -39.96 1.02
C GLY A 5 -7.05 -38.92 1.81
N LYS A 6 -5.80 -39.26 2.13
CA LYS A 6 -4.82 -38.32 2.69
C LYS A 6 -4.70 -37.12 1.75
N ASN A 7 -5.22 -35.97 2.15
CA ASN A 7 -4.84 -34.67 1.60
C ASN A 7 -3.39 -34.39 2.01
N THR A 8 -2.44 -34.99 1.28
CA THR A 8 -1.03 -34.62 1.35
C THR A 8 -0.83 -33.35 0.54
N TYR A 9 -1.05 -32.19 1.15
CA TYR A 9 -0.35 -30.99 0.71
C TYR A 9 1.15 -31.27 0.89
N PRO A 10 1.99 -31.08 -0.15
CA PRO A 10 3.42 -31.30 -0.02
C PRO A 10 3.96 -30.39 1.09
N LYS A 11 4.71 -30.95 2.06
CA LYS A 11 5.39 -30.16 3.10
C LYS A 11 6.33 -29.09 2.50
N SER A 12 6.76 -29.26 1.25
CA SER A 12 7.50 -28.27 0.46
C SER A 12 6.68 -27.02 0.13
N SER A 13 5.38 -27.18 -0.18
CA SER A 13 4.46 -26.07 -0.42
C SER A 13 4.28 -25.23 0.84
N PHE A 14 4.06 -25.84 2.00
CA PHE A 14 3.84 -25.09 3.25
C PHE A 14 5.07 -24.28 3.69
N ARG A 15 6.28 -24.84 3.56
CA ARG A 15 7.54 -24.10 3.81
C ARG A 15 7.79 -22.99 2.79
N PHE A 16 7.43 -23.21 1.53
CA PHE A 16 7.49 -22.19 0.48
C PHE A 16 6.51 -21.04 0.75
N TRP A 17 5.28 -21.37 1.17
CA TRP A 17 4.26 -20.41 1.59
C TRP A 17 4.69 -19.60 2.81
N ILE A 18 5.26 -20.25 3.85
CA ILE A 18 5.83 -19.57 5.01
C ILE A 18 7.00 -18.66 4.61
N GLY A 19 7.89 -19.13 3.73
CA GLY A 19 9.04 -18.36 3.26
C GLY A 19 8.63 -17.13 2.43
N ILE A 20 7.60 -17.26 1.59
CA ILE A 20 7.02 -16.15 0.83
C ILE A 20 6.33 -15.16 1.76
N PHE A 21 5.48 -15.63 2.69
CA PHE A 21 4.77 -14.77 3.64
C PHE A 21 5.70 -14.03 4.61
N LEU A 22 6.70 -14.73 5.14
CA LEU A 22 7.70 -14.11 6.02
C LEU A 22 8.58 -13.13 5.23
N GLY A 23 9.03 -13.50 4.03
CA GLY A 23 9.79 -12.60 3.16
C GLY A 23 9.00 -11.35 2.78
N GLN A 24 7.70 -11.49 2.52
CA GLN A 24 6.78 -10.39 2.18
C GLN A 24 6.51 -9.47 3.35
N ARG A 25 6.21 -10.01 4.53
CA ARG A 25 6.04 -9.20 5.76
C ARG A 25 7.31 -8.44 6.11
N ILE A 26 8.47 -9.10 6.06
CA ILE A 26 9.77 -8.46 6.32
C ILE A 26 10.07 -7.37 5.28
N PHE A 27 9.67 -7.58 4.01
CA PHE A 27 9.85 -6.60 2.95
C PHE A 27 9.00 -5.35 3.17
N CYS A 28 7.70 -5.49 3.45
CA CYS A 28 6.84 -4.35 3.75
C CYS A 28 7.36 -3.54 4.94
N LEU A 29 7.95 -4.21 5.95
CA LEU A 29 8.58 -3.58 7.11
C LEU A 29 9.93 -2.89 6.81
N ARG A 30 10.65 -3.30 5.76
CA ARG A 30 11.99 -2.79 5.41
C ARG A 30 12.03 -1.86 4.20
N LEU A 31 10.90 -1.60 3.54
CA LEU A 31 10.85 -0.68 2.39
C LEU A 31 11.48 0.69 2.72
N TYR A 32 11.30 1.17 3.95
CA TYR A 32 11.86 2.44 4.43
C TYR A 32 13.36 2.38 4.77
N ALA A 33 13.98 1.19 4.80
CA ALA A 33 15.42 1.02 5.04
C ALA A 33 16.24 0.89 3.75
N LEU A 34 15.57 0.91 2.59
CA LEU A 34 16.16 0.78 1.27
C LEU A 34 16.20 2.13 0.56
N THR A 35 17.13 2.32 -0.37
CA THR A 35 17.01 3.43 -1.32
C THR A 35 15.78 3.23 -2.19
N ILE A 36 15.26 4.31 -2.79
CA ILE A 36 14.10 4.21 -3.69
C ILE A 36 14.36 3.24 -4.86
N GLU A 37 15.58 3.21 -5.39
CA GLU A 37 16.00 2.33 -6.49
C GLU A 37 15.97 0.86 -6.07
N GLU A 38 16.51 0.55 -4.89
CA GLU A 38 16.48 -0.79 -4.30
C GLU A 38 15.05 -1.24 -4.03
N ALA A 39 14.25 -0.37 -3.39
CA ALA A 39 12.84 -0.64 -3.09
C ALA A 39 12.05 -0.96 -4.37
N LEU A 40 12.26 -0.21 -5.45
CA LEU A 40 11.63 -0.46 -6.75
C LEU A 40 12.07 -1.77 -7.39
N LEU A 41 13.37 -2.07 -7.39
CA LEU A 41 13.91 -3.31 -7.97
C LEU A 41 13.36 -4.56 -7.26
N PHE A 42 13.39 -4.55 -5.93
CA PHE A 42 12.86 -5.66 -5.13
C PHE A 42 11.35 -5.79 -5.28
N SER A 43 10.61 -4.68 -5.27
CA SER A 43 9.15 -4.72 -5.43
C SER A 43 8.73 -5.32 -6.76
N ARG A 44 9.40 -4.97 -7.87
CA ARG A 44 9.13 -5.59 -9.19
C ARG A 44 9.30 -7.11 -9.16
N THR A 45 10.35 -7.59 -8.52
CA THR A 45 10.62 -9.03 -8.40
C THR A 45 9.55 -9.71 -7.54
N LEU A 46 9.13 -9.05 -6.47
CA LEU A 46 8.12 -9.57 -5.55
C LEU A 46 6.72 -9.61 -6.17
N LEU A 47 6.30 -8.52 -6.83
CA LEU A 47 5.03 -8.40 -7.52
C LEU A 47 4.88 -9.47 -8.62
N LYS A 48 5.93 -9.68 -9.43
CA LYS A 48 5.95 -10.74 -10.45
C LYS A 48 5.73 -12.14 -9.86
N ARG A 49 6.23 -12.39 -8.64
CA ARG A 49 5.97 -13.65 -7.93
C ARG A 49 4.55 -13.72 -7.38
N LEU A 50 4.02 -12.61 -6.88
CA LEU A 50 2.65 -12.50 -6.36
C LEU A 50 1.59 -12.71 -7.44
N ASP A 51 1.84 -12.32 -8.69
CA ASP A 51 0.93 -12.55 -9.82
C ASP A 51 0.57 -14.02 -9.98
N SER A 52 1.51 -14.93 -9.69
CA SER A 52 1.28 -16.38 -9.72
C SER A 52 0.26 -16.87 -8.67
N PHE A 53 -0.08 -16.01 -7.69
CA PHE A 53 -0.95 -16.31 -6.55
C PHE A 53 -2.13 -15.33 -6.43
N GLN A 54 -2.45 -14.56 -7.48
CA GLN A 54 -3.48 -13.51 -7.46
C GLN A 54 -4.89 -13.97 -7.04
N TYR A 55 -5.18 -15.28 -7.11
CA TYR A 55 -6.45 -15.86 -6.69
C TYR A 55 -6.64 -15.84 -5.17
N PHE A 56 -5.56 -15.84 -4.40
CA PHE A 56 -5.59 -15.80 -2.94
C PHE A 56 -5.82 -14.35 -2.46
N ALA A 57 -6.73 -14.18 -1.50
CA ALA A 57 -7.08 -12.86 -0.98
C ALA A 57 -5.90 -12.19 -0.27
N GLU A 58 -5.14 -13.00 0.46
CA GLU A 58 -3.96 -12.60 1.20
C GLU A 58 -2.87 -12.05 0.28
N CYS A 59 -2.64 -12.69 -0.88
CA CYS A 59 -1.67 -12.21 -1.86
C CYS A 59 -2.08 -10.85 -2.45
N ARG A 60 -3.38 -10.63 -2.67
CA ARG A 60 -3.90 -9.32 -3.11
C ARG A 60 -3.75 -8.25 -2.02
N HIS A 61 -3.95 -8.59 -0.75
CA HIS A 61 -3.74 -7.65 0.36
C HIS A 61 -2.26 -7.28 0.49
N ILE A 62 -1.35 -8.23 0.27
CA ILE A 62 0.09 -7.97 0.27
C ILE A 62 0.47 -7.09 -0.92
N GLU A 63 -0.04 -7.39 -2.12
CA GLU A 63 0.18 -6.58 -3.31
C GLU A 63 -0.28 -5.14 -3.10
N GLN A 64 -1.49 -4.96 -2.55
CA GLN A 64 -2.05 -3.66 -2.24
C GLN A 64 -1.15 -2.90 -1.24
N ASN A 65 -0.71 -3.54 -0.15
CA ASN A 65 0.19 -2.93 0.83
C ASN A 65 1.54 -2.53 0.22
N ILE A 66 2.09 -3.34 -0.69
CA ILE A 66 3.34 -3.00 -1.39
C ILE A 66 3.17 -1.71 -2.19
N TYR A 67 2.07 -1.57 -2.93
CA TYR A 67 1.81 -0.37 -3.71
C TYR A 67 1.55 0.86 -2.83
N THR A 68 0.82 0.73 -1.72
CA THR A 68 0.67 1.82 -0.76
C THR A 68 2.02 2.27 -0.22
N ASN A 69 2.86 1.34 0.27
CA ASN A 69 4.17 1.69 0.81
C ASN A 69 5.11 2.29 -0.24
N LEU A 70 5.09 1.78 -1.48
CA LEU A 70 5.85 2.38 -2.58
C LEU A 70 5.40 3.82 -2.87
N SER A 71 4.09 4.07 -2.91
CA SER A 71 3.61 5.44 -3.12
C SER A 71 4.01 6.38 -1.98
N THR A 72 3.95 5.94 -0.73
CA THR A 72 4.43 6.72 0.43
C THR A 72 5.92 7.01 0.32
N LEU A 73 6.74 6.00 -0.01
CA LEU A 73 8.18 6.19 -0.21
C LEU A 73 8.45 7.19 -1.34
N CYS A 74 7.74 7.09 -2.46
CA CYS A 74 7.86 8.07 -3.54
C CYS A 74 7.53 9.49 -3.09
N LEU A 75 6.52 9.70 -2.24
CA LEU A 75 6.25 11.02 -1.63
C LEU A 75 7.41 11.49 -0.76
N GLU A 76 8.00 10.62 0.07
CA GLU A 76 9.16 10.98 0.90
C GLU A 76 10.32 11.53 0.07
N TYR A 77 10.55 10.96 -1.11
CA TYR A 77 11.59 11.37 -2.07
C TYR A 77 11.12 12.39 -3.12
N ASN A 78 9.92 12.96 -2.98
CA ASN A 78 9.32 13.93 -3.91
C ASN A 78 9.13 13.41 -5.36
N ASP A 79 9.11 12.10 -5.58
CA ASP A 79 8.77 11.50 -6.88
C ASP A 79 7.25 11.40 -7.03
N PHE A 80 6.61 12.53 -7.30
CA PHE A 80 5.15 12.63 -7.36
C PHE A 80 4.54 11.84 -8.53
N HIS A 81 5.27 11.68 -9.64
CA HIS A 81 4.80 10.87 -10.77
C HIS A 81 4.67 9.39 -10.40
N SER A 82 5.70 8.82 -9.77
CA SER A 82 5.66 7.44 -9.30
C SER A 82 4.69 7.28 -8.13
N ALA A 83 4.62 8.26 -7.22
CA ALA A 83 3.66 8.26 -6.12
C ALA A 83 2.22 8.13 -6.65
N LYS A 84 1.82 9.01 -7.58
CA LYS A 84 0.51 8.99 -8.24
C LYS A 84 0.22 7.63 -8.90
N ARG A 85 1.20 7.10 -9.65
CA ARG A 85 1.05 5.82 -10.35
C ARG A 85 0.84 4.66 -9.38
N PHE A 86 1.64 4.55 -8.34
CA PHE A 86 1.53 3.43 -7.40
C PHE A 86 0.28 3.53 -6.53
N SER A 87 -0.10 4.74 -6.11
CA SER A 87 -1.32 4.94 -5.34
C SER A 87 -2.58 4.62 -6.15
N ASP A 88 -2.61 4.98 -7.45
CA ASP A 88 -3.72 4.63 -8.36
C ASP A 88 -3.91 3.10 -8.45
N ILE A 89 -2.81 2.36 -8.61
CA ILE A 89 -2.85 0.89 -8.59
C ILE A 89 -3.33 0.37 -7.22
N ALA A 90 -2.87 0.95 -6.12
CA ALA A 90 -3.28 0.56 -4.76
C ALA A 90 -4.78 0.79 -4.53
N ILE A 91 -5.33 1.90 -5.02
CA ILE A 91 -6.77 2.23 -4.95
C ILE A 91 -7.60 1.20 -5.71
N GLU A 92 -7.22 0.87 -6.95
CA GLU A 92 -7.92 -0.15 -7.75
C GLU A 92 -7.96 -1.50 -7.03
N LYS A 93 -6.87 -1.87 -6.36
CA LYS A 93 -6.77 -3.12 -5.58
C LYS A 93 -7.57 -3.06 -4.27
N ALA A 94 -7.80 -1.87 -3.72
CA ALA A 94 -8.52 -1.63 -2.47
C ALA A 94 -10.05 -1.51 -2.62
N LYS A 95 -10.62 -1.67 -3.83
CA LYS A 95 -12.08 -1.61 -4.08
C LYS A 95 -12.92 -2.72 -3.41
N LYS A 96 -12.31 -3.61 -2.63
CA LYS A 96 -13.02 -4.65 -1.84
C LYS A 96 -13.28 -4.15 -0.41
N TYR A 97 -14.48 -4.45 0.11
CA TYR A 97 -15.00 -3.94 1.40
C TYR A 97 -14.11 -4.15 2.64
N THR A 98 -13.08 -5.00 2.58
CA THR A 98 -12.22 -5.34 3.72
C THR A 98 -10.99 -4.44 3.89
N LEU A 99 -10.72 -3.51 2.95
CA LEU A 99 -9.45 -2.75 2.90
C LEU A 99 -9.67 -1.23 3.04
N VAL A 100 -10.54 -0.82 3.96
CA VAL A 100 -10.90 0.59 4.15
C VAL A 100 -9.68 1.41 4.60
N TYR A 101 -8.88 0.90 5.54
CA TYR A 101 -7.67 1.58 6.03
C TYR A 101 -6.69 1.83 4.88
N GLU A 102 -6.38 0.80 4.10
CA GLU A 102 -5.40 0.89 3.04
C GLU A 102 -5.90 1.74 1.85
N LYS A 103 -7.21 1.74 1.62
CA LYS A 103 -7.86 2.64 0.67
C LYS A 103 -7.65 4.10 1.06
N VAL A 104 -7.96 4.47 2.31
CA VAL A 104 -7.77 5.84 2.83
C VAL A 104 -6.33 6.31 2.64
N CYS A 105 -5.35 5.49 3.03
CA CYS A 105 -3.92 5.80 2.86
C CYS A 105 -3.55 6.02 1.39
N SER A 106 -4.05 5.16 0.50
CA SER A 106 -3.73 5.24 -0.93
C SER A 106 -4.40 6.44 -1.61
N GLU A 107 -5.63 6.79 -1.22
CA GLU A 107 -6.33 7.98 -1.70
C GLU A 107 -5.63 9.27 -1.25
N LEU A 108 -5.17 9.34 -0.01
CA LEU A 108 -4.36 10.46 0.48
C LEU A 108 -3.05 10.60 -0.29
N ASN A 109 -2.32 9.51 -0.49
CA ASN A 109 -1.08 9.53 -1.28
C ASN A 109 -1.33 10.02 -2.71
N HIS A 110 -2.40 9.54 -3.34
CA HIS A 110 -2.79 9.93 -4.70
C HIS A 110 -3.15 11.42 -4.76
N ALA A 111 -3.98 11.90 -3.84
CA ALA A 111 -4.43 13.28 -3.79
C ALA A 111 -3.25 14.25 -3.60
N ILE A 112 -2.34 13.97 -2.68
CA ILE A 112 -1.11 14.75 -2.48
C ILE A 112 -0.30 14.81 -3.78
N ALA A 113 -0.11 13.67 -4.44
CA ALA A 113 0.64 13.62 -5.70
C ALA A 113 -0.06 14.41 -6.84
N CYS A 114 -1.39 14.36 -6.94
CA CYS A 114 -2.16 15.15 -7.91
C CYS A 114 -2.01 16.65 -7.66
N ILE A 115 -2.11 17.11 -6.41
CA ILE A 115 -1.92 18.54 -6.07
C ILE A 115 -0.54 19.01 -6.51
N LYS A 116 0.52 18.24 -6.22
CA LYS A 116 1.90 18.63 -6.56
C LYS A 116 2.22 18.57 -8.04
N LEU A 117 1.51 17.75 -8.81
CA LEU A 117 1.73 17.64 -10.25
C LEU A 117 0.90 18.61 -11.08
N THR A 118 -0.38 18.78 -10.73
CA THR A 118 -1.35 19.47 -11.59
C THR A 118 -2.14 20.56 -10.88
N GLY A 119 -2.01 20.71 -9.55
CA GLY A 119 -2.84 21.63 -8.77
C GLY A 119 -4.32 21.26 -8.80
N ASP A 120 -4.62 19.96 -8.84
CA ASP A 120 -6.00 19.45 -8.91
C ASP A 120 -6.80 19.87 -7.67
N GLU A 121 -7.76 20.79 -7.84
CA GLU A 121 -8.60 21.29 -6.76
C GLU A 121 -9.48 20.20 -6.15
N THR A 122 -9.92 19.21 -6.94
CA THR A 122 -10.77 18.12 -6.44
C THR A 122 -10.02 17.21 -5.47
N ALA A 123 -8.69 17.18 -5.54
CA ALA A 123 -7.86 16.40 -4.63
C ALA A 123 -7.83 16.99 -3.20
N TYR A 124 -8.12 18.27 -3.01
CA TYR A 124 -8.23 18.87 -1.67
C TYR A 124 -9.42 18.31 -0.91
N GLU A 125 -10.58 18.17 -1.56
CA GLU A 125 -11.78 17.58 -0.96
C GLU A 125 -11.52 16.12 -0.53
N VAL A 126 -10.76 15.36 -1.33
CA VAL A 126 -10.36 13.99 -1.00
C VAL A 126 -9.50 13.94 0.26
N ILE A 127 -8.59 14.91 0.43
CA ILE A 127 -7.75 15.00 1.63
C ILE A 127 -8.61 15.32 2.85
N GLU A 128 -9.47 16.34 2.77
CA GLU A 128 -10.33 16.75 3.89
C GLU A 128 -11.22 15.59 4.36
N GLN A 129 -11.91 14.91 3.44
CA GLN A 129 -12.78 13.79 3.76
C GLN A 129 -12.01 12.65 4.44
N ASN A 130 -10.86 12.26 3.89
CA ASN A 130 -10.07 11.16 4.42
C ASN A 130 -9.44 11.49 5.78
N MET A 131 -8.97 12.72 5.97
CA MET A 131 -8.43 13.17 7.25
C MET A 131 -9.51 13.19 8.35
N LEU A 132 -10.73 13.61 8.01
CA LEU A 132 -11.89 13.51 8.92
C LEU A 132 -12.22 12.06 9.29
N ILE A 133 -12.16 11.12 8.34
CA ILE A 133 -12.36 9.69 8.60
C ILE A 133 -11.30 9.17 9.58
N ILE A 134 -10.02 9.48 9.35
CA ILE A 134 -8.91 9.07 10.22
C ILE A 134 -9.12 9.60 11.64
N ARG A 135 -9.49 10.88 11.76
CA ARG A 135 -9.78 11.53 13.04
C ARG A 135 -10.96 10.87 13.76
N TYR A 136 -12.04 10.58 13.05
CA TYR A 136 -13.21 9.89 13.62
C TYR A 136 -12.86 8.50 14.16
N LEU A 137 -11.99 7.77 13.45
CA LEU A 137 -11.52 6.45 13.87
C LEU A 137 -10.45 6.49 14.98
N LYS A 138 -9.98 7.69 15.37
CA LYS A 138 -8.92 7.90 16.38
C LYS A 138 -7.59 7.24 16.01
N PHE A 139 -7.25 7.26 14.72
CA PHE A 139 -5.91 6.85 14.26
C PHE A 139 -4.96 8.05 14.32
N ASP A 140 -4.65 8.50 15.54
CA ASP A 140 -3.90 9.73 15.79
C ASP A 140 -2.50 9.71 15.13
N ASP A 141 -1.78 8.59 15.20
CA ASP A 141 -0.47 8.42 14.55
C ASP A 141 -0.55 8.58 13.02
N LEU A 142 -1.61 8.04 12.42
CA LEU A 142 -1.82 8.14 10.97
C LEU A 142 -2.20 9.57 10.57
N HIS A 143 -3.04 10.22 11.38
CA HIS A 143 -3.41 11.61 11.18
C HIS A 143 -2.18 12.52 11.26
N GLU A 144 -1.32 12.30 12.26
CA GLU A 144 -0.05 13.02 12.39
C GLU A 144 0.87 12.78 11.19
N HIS A 145 1.03 11.52 10.77
CA HIS A 145 1.83 11.16 9.61
C HIS A 145 1.42 11.95 8.34
N PHE A 146 0.13 11.95 8.02
CA PHE A 146 -0.36 12.70 6.85
C PHE A 146 -0.33 14.22 7.06
N SER A 147 -0.61 14.71 8.28
CA SER A 147 -0.45 16.14 8.60
C SER A 147 0.99 16.62 8.35
N ASN A 148 1.98 15.78 8.65
CA ASN A 148 3.39 16.09 8.40
C ASN A 148 3.70 16.13 6.90
N PHE A 149 3.12 15.25 6.08
CA PHE A 149 3.24 15.35 4.62
C PHE A 149 2.59 16.64 4.09
N LEU A 150 1.37 16.96 4.51
CA LEU A 150 0.66 18.16 4.07
C LEU A 150 1.47 19.43 4.39
N LYS A 151 2.01 19.53 5.61
CA LYS A 151 2.93 20.60 6.01
C LYS A 151 4.21 20.61 5.16
N LYS A 152 4.86 19.46 4.97
CA LYS A 152 6.09 19.33 4.15
C LYS A 152 5.88 19.84 2.73
N PHE A 153 4.70 19.63 2.16
CA PHE A 153 4.40 19.97 0.77
C PHE A 153 3.64 21.29 0.59
N GLU A 154 3.43 22.04 1.68
CA GLU A 154 2.73 23.32 1.72
C GLU A 154 1.27 23.19 1.20
N ILE A 155 0.59 22.13 1.63
CA ILE A 155 -0.83 21.87 1.30
C ILE A 155 -1.67 22.24 2.51
N GLU A 156 -2.50 23.28 2.37
CA GLU A 156 -3.42 23.73 3.41
C GLU A 156 -4.84 23.19 3.17
N VAL A 157 -5.42 22.59 4.21
CA VAL A 157 -6.76 21.96 4.19
C VAL A 157 -7.46 22.22 5.52
N ASN A 158 -8.80 22.31 5.52
CA ASN A 158 -9.59 22.46 6.74
C ASN A 158 -9.99 21.10 7.30
N VAL A 159 -9.32 20.66 8.37
CA VAL A 159 -9.45 19.30 8.96
C VAL A 159 -9.84 19.35 10.44
#